data_AF-A0A7J0DRW3-F1
#
_entry.id   AF-A0A7J0DRW3-F1
#
_cell.length_a   1.000
_cell.length_b   1.000
_cell.length_c   1.000
_cell.angle_alpha   90.00
_cell.angle_beta   90.00
_cell.angle_gamma   90.00
#
_symmetry.space_group_name_H-M   'P 1'
#
loop_
_entity.id
_entity.type
_entity.pdbx_description
1 polymer ?
#
loop_
_entity_poly.entity_id
_entity_poly.type
_entity_poly.pdbx_seq_one_letter_code
_entity_poly.pdbx_strand_id
1 'polypeptide(L)'
;MVGPPIGLDPTERERGLIIQGWAPQVLILDHEAIGGFVTHCGWNSTLEGVSAGVPMVTWPVFAEQFYNEKLVTEVLRVGVSVGVLQWKRTGGGGGGAADYVGGGGGGDEEEGEGAER
;
A
#
# COMPACT_ATOMS: atom_id res chain seq x y z
N MET A 1 -16.84 24.96 2.95
CA MET A 1 -16.04 23.78 2.61
C MET A 1 -16.43 23.39 1.19
N VAL A 2 -15.59 23.70 0.22
CA VAL A 2 -15.83 23.29 -1.18
C VAL A 2 -15.64 21.76 -1.21
N GLY A 3 -16.68 21.03 -1.58
CA GLY A 3 -16.58 19.58 -1.77
C GLY A 3 -15.59 19.25 -2.89
N PRO A 4 -14.97 18.05 -2.89
CA PRO A 4 -14.06 17.66 -3.95
C PRO A 4 -14.75 17.72 -5.33
N PRO A 5 -14.03 18.06 -6.41
CA PRO A 5 -14.60 18.12 -7.75
C PRO A 5 -15.22 16.77 -8.13
N ILE A 6 -16.49 16.80 -8.53
CA ILE A 6 -17.23 15.62 -8.97
C ILE A 6 -16.85 15.36 -10.43
N GLY A 7 -15.92 14.42 -10.64
CA GLY A 7 -15.55 13.93 -11.96
C GLY A 7 -14.19 14.43 -12.46
N LEU A 8 -13.69 13.77 -13.50
CA LEU A 8 -12.43 14.11 -14.15
C LEU A 8 -12.57 15.37 -15.01
N ASP A 9 -11.49 16.14 -15.05
CA ASP A 9 -11.37 17.27 -15.96
C ASP A 9 -11.38 16.78 -17.42
N PRO A 10 -11.79 17.60 -18.40
CA PRO A 10 -11.91 17.18 -19.80
C PRO A 10 -10.63 16.58 -20.37
N THR A 11 -9.47 17.08 -19.95
CA THR A 11 -8.14 16.61 -20.37
C THR A 11 -7.79 15.21 -19.83
N GLU A 12 -8.46 14.76 -18.78
CA GLU A 12 -8.17 13.49 -18.10
C GLU A 12 -9.08 12.35 -18.56
N ARG A 13 -10.23 12.67 -19.18
CA ARG A 13 -11.24 11.68 -19.61
C ARG A 13 -10.78 10.71 -20.69
N GLU A 14 -9.72 11.03 -21.41
CA GLU A 14 -9.10 10.12 -22.38
C GLU A 14 -8.23 9.05 -21.71
N ARG A 15 -7.81 9.27 -20.46
CA ARG A 15 -6.83 8.43 -19.75
C ARG A 15 -7.36 7.85 -18.43
N GLY A 16 -8.46 8.39 -17.91
CA GLY A 16 -9.02 8.00 -16.63
C GLY A 16 -10.52 7.76 -16.69
N LEU A 17 -10.99 6.87 -15.83
CA LEU A 17 -12.40 6.59 -15.60
C LEU A 17 -12.68 6.61 -14.09
N ILE A 18 -13.74 7.31 -13.68
CA ILE A 18 -14.24 7.28 -12.31
C ILE A 18 -15.53 6.46 -12.27
N ILE A 19 -15.52 5.38 -11.51
CA ILE A 19 -16.72 4.59 -11.19
C ILE A 19 -17.16 4.97 -9.78
N GLN A 20 -18.37 5.50 -9.64
CA GLN A 20 -18.95 5.83 -8.33
C GLN A 20 -19.80 4.66 -7.83
N GLY A 21 -19.53 4.21 -6.61
CA GLY A 21 -20.21 3.06 -6.01
C GLY A 21 -19.47 1.76 -6.28
N TRP A 22 -20.20 0.73 -6.70
CA TRP A 22 -19.63 -0.60 -6.91
C TRP A 22 -18.97 -0.71 -8.29
N ALA A 23 -17.79 -1.35 -8.32
CA ALA A 23 -17.10 -1.74 -9.54
C ALA A 23 -16.87 -3.26 -9.52
N PRO A 24 -16.84 -3.93 -10.68
CA PRO A 24 -16.52 -5.36 -10.77
C PRO A 24 -15.02 -5.60 -10.56
N GLN A 25 -14.53 -5.37 -9.33
CA GLN A 25 -13.11 -5.30 -8.97
C GLN A 25 -12.30 -6.51 -9.46
N VAL A 26 -12.83 -7.73 -9.28
CA VAL A 26 -12.17 -8.96 -9.74
C VAL A 26 -11.99 -8.97 -11.25
N LEU A 27 -13.02 -8.60 -12.02
CA LEU A 27 -12.93 -8.55 -13.49
C LEU A 27 -12.01 -7.43 -13.98
N ILE A 28 -11.93 -6.33 -13.23
CA ILE A 28 -11.00 -5.26 -13.55
C ILE A 28 -9.57 -5.76 -13.34
N LEU A 29 -9.25 -6.31 -12.16
CA LEU A 29 -7.89 -6.79 -11.85
C LEU A 29 -7.41 -7.91 -12.78
N ASP A 30 -8.30 -8.80 -13.22
CA ASP A 30 -7.98 -9.90 -14.13
C ASP A 30 -7.76 -9.46 -15.60
N HIS A 31 -8.01 -8.19 -15.91
CA HIS A 31 -7.88 -7.68 -17.27
C HIS A 31 -6.42 -7.31 -17.62
N GLU A 32 -5.93 -7.76 -18.78
CA GLU A 32 -4.52 -7.57 -19.23
C GLU A 32 -4.07 -6.09 -19.30
N ALA A 33 -5.01 -5.16 -19.46
CA ALA A 33 -4.73 -3.73 -19.46
C ALA A 33 -4.35 -3.15 -18.08
N ILE A 34 -4.54 -3.89 -16.99
CA ILE A 34 -4.23 -3.42 -15.63
C ILE A 34 -2.76 -3.67 -15.32
N GLY A 35 -2.00 -2.59 -15.24
CA GLY A 35 -0.58 -2.63 -14.88
C GLY A 35 -0.28 -2.47 -13.38
N GLY A 36 -1.28 -2.16 -12.55
CA GLY A 36 -1.05 -1.96 -11.11
C GLY A 36 -2.32 -1.70 -10.31
N PHE A 37 -2.24 -1.96 -9.00
CA PHE A 37 -3.36 -1.87 -8.06
C PHE A 37 -2.99 -1.08 -6.81
N VAL A 38 -3.60 0.09 -6.61
CA VAL A 38 -3.45 0.85 -5.36
C VAL A 38 -4.43 0.29 -4.33
N THR A 39 -3.92 -0.16 -3.18
CA THR A 39 -4.71 -0.82 -2.15
C THR A 39 -4.31 -0.39 -0.76
N HIS A 40 -5.29 -0.37 0.14
CA HIS A 40 -5.07 -0.16 1.57
C HIS A 40 -4.52 -1.39 2.32
N CYS A 41 -4.19 -2.47 1.59
CA CYS A 41 -3.59 -3.69 2.13
C CYS A 41 -4.50 -4.51 3.07
N GLY A 42 -5.83 -4.35 2.98
CA GLY A 42 -6.76 -5.30 3.58
C GLY A 42 -6.58 -6.69 2.95
N TRP A 43 -6.65 -7.76 3.75
CA TRP A 43 -6.23 -9.10 3.32
C TRP A 43 -6.94 -9.61 2.05
N ASN A 44 -8.25 -9.37 1.91
CA ASN A 44 -8.99 -9.76 0.71
C ASN A 44 -8.46 -9.06 -0.56
N SER A 45 -8.25 -7.74 -0.49
CA SER A 45 -7.70 -7.00 -1.63
C SER A 45 -6.27 -7.43 -1.94
N THR A 46 -5.45 -7.72 -0.93
CA THR A 46 -4.11 -8.27 -1.14
C THR A 46 -4.17 -9.60 -1.89
N LEU A 47 -5.07 -10.51 -1.51
CA LEU A 47 -5.24 -11.80 -2.19
C LEU A 47 -5.73 -11.64 -3.63
N GLU A 48 -6.65 -10.72 -3.90
CA GLU A 48 -7.12 -10.43 -5.27
C GLU A 48 -5.97 -9.91 -6.15
N GLY A 49 -5.15 -8.97 -5.65
CA GLY A 49 -3.99 -8.46 -6.38
C GLY A 49 -2.95 -9.53 -6.67
N VAL A 50 -2.60 -10.36 -5.67
CA VAL A 50 -1.67 -11.47 -5.85
C VAL A 50 -2.21 -12.52 -6.82
N SER A 51 -3.49 -12.87 -6.72
CA SER A 51 -4.10 -13.91 -7.57
C SER A 51 -4.21 -13.47 -9.04
N ALA A 52 -4.46 -12.18 -9.28
CA ALA A 52 -4.47 -11.59 -10.62
C ALA A 52 -3.06 -11.32 -11.18
N GLY A 53 -2.01 -11.49 -10.37
CA GLY A 53 -0.63 -11.19 -10.78
C GLY A 53 -0.36 -9.69 -10.98
N VAL A 54 -1.12 -8.82 -10.31
CA VAL A 54 -1.04 -7.37 -10.47
C VAL A 54 -0.15 -6.76 -9.38
N PRO A 55 0.92 -6.00 -9.75
CA PRO A 55 1.75 -5.30 -8.77
C PRO A 55 0.95 -4.29 -7.94
N MET A 56 1.27 -4.19 -6.65
CA MET A 56 0.52 -3.36 -5.71
C MET A 56 1.25 -2.10 -5.29
N VAL A 57 0.51 -1.00 -5.18
CA VAL A 57 0.94 0.21 -4.47
C VAL A 57 0.24 0.22 -3.12
N THR A 58 1.00 0.11 -2.03
CA THR A 58 0.47 -0.13 -0.69
C THR A 58 0.22 1.18 0.06
N TRP A 59 -0.99 1.32 0.61
CA TRP A 59 -1.44 2.48 1.38
C TRP A 59 -2.16 2.04 2.67
N PRO A 60 -1.45 1.43 3.63
CA PRO A 60 -2.08 0.95 4.86
C PRO A 60 -2.68 2.10 5.68
N VAL A 61 -3.76 1.82 6.43
CA VAL A 61 -4.48 2.83 7.21
C VAL A 61 -4.62 2.41 8.68
N PHE A 62 -5.07 1.18 8.96
CA PHE A 62 -5.31 0.67 10.31
C PHE A 62 -5.24 -0.87 10.37
N ALA A 63 -5.43 -1.46 11.56
CA ALA A 63 -5.46 -2.92 11.76
C ALA A 63 -4.24 -3.63 11.13
N GLU A 64 -4.37 -4.85 10.64
CA GLU A 64 -3.26 -5.68 10.14
C GLU A 64 -2.64 -5.20 8.82
N GLN A 65 -3.15 -4.13 8.22
CA GLN A 65 -2.75 -3.64 6.90
C GLN A 65 -1.25 -3.31 6.80
N PHE A 66 -0.63 -2.86 7.89
CA PHE A 66 0.82 -2.59 7.95
C PHE A 66 1.65 -3.87 7.88
N TYR A 67 1.17 -4.97 8.46
CA TYR A 67 1.83 -6.28 8.32
C TYR A 67 1.65 -6.82 6.90
N ASN A 68 0.46 -6.67 6.33
CA ASN A 68 0.19 -7.07 4.96
C ASN A 68 1.03 -6.27 3.96
N GLU A 69 1.25 -4.97 4.19
CA GLU A 69 2.19 -4.17 3.39
C GLU A 69 3.59 -4.78 3.41
N LYS A 70 4.12 -5.14 4.58
CA LYS A 70 5.45 -5.76 4.70
C LYS A 70 5.54 -7.10 3.97
N LEU A 71 4.50 -7.92 4.05
CA LEU A 71 4.40 -9.15 3.25
C LEU A 71 4.45 -8.84 1.74
N VAL A 72 3.70 -7.85 1.26
CA VAL A 72 3.66 -7.47 -0.16
C VAL A 72 4.98 -6.89 -0.66
N THR A 73 5.58 -6.00 0.12
CA THR A 73 6.72 -5.18 -0.30
C THR A 73 8.07 -5.84 -0.04
N GLU A 74 8.26 -6.46 1.13
CA GLU A 74 9.56 -6.98 1.56
C GLU A 74 9.72 -8.48 1.26
N VAL A 75 8.64 -9.26 1.48
CA VAL A 75 8.68 -10.72 1.34
C VAL A 75 8.35 -11.15 -0.08
N LEU A 76 7.15 -10.82 -0.57
CA LEU A 76 6.71 -11.18 -1.92
C LEU A 76 7.40 -10.32 -2.98
N ARG A 77 7.79 -9.09 -2.63
CA ARG A 77 8.45 -8.13 -3.53
C ARG A 77 7.63 -7.83 -4.79
N VAL A 78 6.31 -7.79 -4.64
CA VAL A 78 5.33 -7.53 -5.72
C VAL A 78 4.63 -6.18 -5.53
N GLY A 79 5.20 -5.27 -4.73
CA GLY A 79 4.62 -3.96 -4.54
C GLY A 79 5.58 -2.92 -4.00
N VAL A 80 5.12 -1.67 -4.00
CA VAL A 80 5.85 -0.49 -3.53
C VAL A 80 5.01 0.27 -2.51
N SER A 81 5.64 0.76 -1.44
CA SER A 81 4.97 1.54 -0.41
C SER A 81 4.86 3.01 -0.80
N VAL A 82 3.71 3.61 -0.51
CA VAL A 82 3.55 5.08 -0.57
C VAL A 82 4.18 5.81 0.62
N GLY A 83 4.72 5.06 1.61
CA GLY A 83 5.44 5.61 2.76
C GLY A 83 4.55 5.97 3.96
N VAL A 84 3.42 5.31 4.15
CA VAL A 84 2.58 5.53 5.34
C VAL A 84 3.20 4.84 6.55
N LEU A 85 3.71 5.63 7.48
CA LEU A 85 4.35 5.12 8.71
C LEU A 85 3.45 5.22 9.96
N GLN A 86 2.35 5.95 9.87
CA GLN A 86 1.50 6.23 11.03
C GLN A 86 0.32 5.27 11.10
N TRP A 87 0.27 4.48 12.17
CA TRP A 87 -0.83 3.56 12.42
C TRP A 87 -1.99 4.28 13.11
N LYS A 88 -3.13 4.43 12.43
CA LYS A 88 -4.33 4.96 13.08
C LYS A 88 -4.95 3.88 13.96
N ARG A 89 -4.89 4.05 15.29
CA ARG A 89 -5.68 3.25 16.22
C ARG A 89 -7.17 3.54 15.98
N THR A 90 -7.94 2.52 15.60
CA THR A 90 -9.39 2.52 15.74
C THR A 90 -9.71 2.49 17.24
N GLY A 91 -10.25 3.59 17.78
CA GLY A 91 -10.21 3.92 19.20
C GLY A 91 -11.04 3.05 20.15
N GLY A 92 -10.46 2.80 21.33
CA GLY A 92 -11.13 2.55 22.61
C GLY A 92 -10.37 3.37 23.66
N GLY A 93 -11.07 4.18 24.45
CA GLY A 93 -10.49 5.28 25.23
C GLY A 93 -9.60 4.89 26.40
N GLY A 94 -8.72 5.84 26.77
CA GLY A 94 -8.13 5.94 28.11
C GLY A 94 -6.61 5.78 28.19
N GLY A 95 -5.90 6.92 28.24
CA GLY A 95 -4.74 7.13 29.12
C GLY A 95 -3.41 6.44 28.80
N GLY A 96 -2.47 7.23 28.26
CA GLY A 96 -1.14 7.41 28.84
C GLY A 96 -0.07 6.31 28.75
N ALA A 97 1.07 6.74 28.18
CA ALA A 97 2.44 6.24 28.30
C ALA A 97 2.88 5.07 27.39
N ALA A 98 4.05 5.25 26.78
CA ALA A 98 4.79 4.38 25.87
C ALA A 98 4.38 4.45 24.39
N ASP A 99 4.97 5.46 23.74
CA ASP A 99 5.82 5.28 22.56
C ASP A 99 6.09 3.80 22.22
N TYR A 100 5.49 3.31 21.13
CA TYR A 100 6.09 2.18 20.43
C TYR A 100 7.22 2.75 19.58
N VAL A 101 8.37 2.97 20.22
CA VAL A 101 9.66 3.00 19.54
C VAL A 101 9.81 1.64 18.86
N GLY A 102 9.61 1.65 17.55
CA GLY A 102 9.87 0.55 16.64
C GLY A 102 10.71 1.03 15.46
N GLY A 103 11.74 1.83 15.74
CA GLY A 103 12.87 1.99 14.84
C GLY A 103 13.67 0.70 14.87
N GLY A 104 13.37 -0.23 13.97
CA GLY A 104 14.25 -1.35 13.64
C GLY A 104 15.16 -0.92 12.50
N GLY A 105 16.43 -0.65 12.82
CA GLY A 105 17.45 -0.28 11.83
C GLY A 105 17.76 -1.43 10.87
N GLY A 106 17.86 -1.10 9.58
CA GLY A 106 18.72 -1.82 8.66
C GLY A 106 20.07 -1.13 8.68
N GLY A 107 21.09 -1.79 9.24
CA GLY A 107 22.47 -1.38 9.06
C GLY A 107 22.90 -1.79 7.65
N ASP A 108 23.36 -0.83 6.87
CA ASP A 108 24.15 -1.12 5.67
C ASP A 108 25.50 -1.67 6.16
N GLU A 109 25.68 -2.99 6.06
CA GLU A 109 26.99 -3.63 6.21
C GLU A 109 27.80 -3.30 4.94
N GLU A 110 28.65 -2.27 5.01
CA GLU A 110 29.70 -2.04 4.03
C GLU A 110 30.74 -3.16 4.14
N GLU A 111 30.81 -4.00 3.10
CA GLU A 111 31.92 -4.92 2.87
C GLU A 111 33.19 -4.11 2.56
N GLY A 112 34.10 -4.04 3.53
CA GLY A 112 35.46 -3.53 3.35
C GLY A 112 36.43 -4.65 3.02
N GLU A 113 36.85 -4.69 1.74
CA GLU A 113 37.95 -5.49 1.18
C GLU A 113 39.22 -5.46 2.03
N GLY A 114 39.87 -6.63 2.11
CA GLY A 114 41.10 -6.83 2.86
C GLY A 114 42.36 -6.21 2.22
N ALA A 115 43.37 -6.04 3.07
CA ALA A 115 44.77 -6.08 2.65
C ALA A 115 45.60 -6.61 3.82
N GLU A 116 46.09 -7.84 3.69
CA GLU A 116 47.18 -8.36 4.51
C GLU A 116 48.52 -7.75 4.07
N ARG A 117 49.41 -7.55 5.07
CA ARG A 117 50.87 -7.35 5.04
C ARG A 117 51.41 -5.93 4.93
#